data_AF-A0A356F3V6-F1
#
_entry.id   AF-A0A356F3V6-F1
#
_cell.length_a   1.000
_cell.length_b   1.000
_cell.length_c   1.000
_cell.angle_alpha   90.00
_cell.angle_beta   90.00
_cell.angle_gamma   90.00
#
_symmetry.space_group_name_H-M   'P 1'
#
loop_
_entity.id
_entity.type
_entity.pdbx_description
1 polymer ?
#
loop_
_entity_poly.entity_id
_entity_poly.type
_entity_poly.pdbx_seq_one_letter_code
_entity_poly.pdbx_strand_id
1 'polypeptide(L)'
;MLMNDIVNAFKFIGEAKQGSAENLIKNIGFETYRHLIALRFIKEYQGADNPEKLWKITKAGKAQKEFYREPTAAEKEDGRFLAGLGI
;
A
#
# COMPACT_ATOMS: atom_id res chain seq x y z
N MET A 1 17.72 -2.23 4.69
CA MET A 1 16.90 -2.39 5.91
C MET A 1 15.48 -2.60 5.44
N LEU A 2 14.92 -3.81 5.61
CA LEU A 2 13.53 -4.10 5.20
C LEU A 2 12.60 -3.22 6.03
N MET A 3 11.74 -2.43 5.37
CA MET A 3 10.63 -1.79 6.06
C MET A 3 9.62 -2.88 6.45
N ASN A 4 9.80 -3.46 7.64
CA ASN A 4 8.88 -4.45 8.23
C ASN A 4 7.49 -3.85 8.57
N ASP A 5 7.29 -2.56 8.34
CA ASP A 5 6.06 -1.85 8.64
C ASP A 5 5.31 -1.53 7.35
N ILE A 6 4.16 -2.18 7.18
CA ILE A 6 3.28 -2.02 6.02
C ILE A 6 2.83 -0.56 5.83
N VAL A 7 2.77 0.21 6.92
CA VAL A 7 2.45 1.66 6.88
C VAL A 7 3.51 2.43 6.10
N ASN A 8 4.79 2.09 6.27
CA ASN A 8 5.88 2.74 5.55
C ASN A 8 5.89 2.33 4.07
N ALA A 9 5.54 1.07 3.77
CA ALA A 9 5.34 0.62 2.40
C ALA A 9 4.23 1.41 1.69
N PHE A 10 3.11 1.65 2.37
CA PHE A 10 2.02 2.48 1.84
C PHE A 10 2.42 3.94 1.63
N LYS A 11 3.16 4.54 2.58
CA LYS A 11 3.69 5.91 2.42
C LYS A 11 4.60 6.02 1.20
N PHE A 12 5.59 5.13 1.11
CA PHE A 12 6.52 5.07 -0.02
C PHE A 12 5.79 4.94 -1.37
N ILE A 13 4.84 4.00 -1.47
CA ILE A 13 4.04 3.80 -2.69
C ILE A 13 3.17 5.03 -3.00
N GLY A 14 2.57 5.63 -1.97
CA GLY A 14 1.72 6.80 -2.10
C GLY A 14 2.46 8.07 -2.53
N GLU A 15 3.76 8.15 -2.28
CA GLU A 15 4.66 9.22 -2.75
C GLU A 15 5.17 8.92 -4.16
N ALA A 16 5.74 7.73 -4.39
CA ALA A 16 6.33 7.34 -5.66
C ALA A 16 5.31 7.19 -6.78
N LYS A 17 4.10 6.70 -6.49
CA LYS A 17 2.95 6.46 -7.38
C LYS A 17 3.19 5.43 -8.51
N GLN A 18 4.41 5.32 -9.02
CA GLN A 18 4.85 4.34 -10.04
C GLN A 18 6.37 4.17 -9.99
N GLY A 19 6.89 3.09 -10.58
CA GLY A 19 8.33 2.87 -10.70
C GLY A 19 8.71 1.45 -11.11
N SER A 20 9.98 1.10 -10.93
CA SER A 20 10.48 -0.27 -11.13
C SER A 20 9.98 -1.21 -10.04
N ALA A 21 9.51 -2.40 -10.43
CA ALA A 21 9.07 -3.44 -9.52
C ALA A 21 10.23 -3.94 -8.64
N GLU A 22 11.43 -4.05 -9.22
CA GLU A 22 12.62 -4.46 -8.50
C GLU A 22 12.97 -3.49 -7.37
N ASN A 23 12.94 -2.17 -7.66
CA ASN A 23 13.19 -1.16 -6.64
C ASN A 23 12.13 -1.21 -5.54
N LEU A 24 10.85 -1.39 -5.90
CA LEU A 24 9.79 -1.51 -4.91
C LEU A 24 10.01 -2.72 -4.00
N ILE A 25 10.26 -3.90 -4.56
CA ILE A 25 10.53 -5.15 -3.81
C ILE A 25 11.73 -4.98 -2.87
N LYS A 26 12.81 -4.30 -3.29
CA LYS A 26 13.97 -4.00 -2.44
C LYS A 26 13.61 -3.14 -1.21
N ASN A 27 12.65 -2.23 -1.34
CA ASN A 27 12.24 -1.33 -0.26
C ASN A 27 11.22 -1.97 0.68
N ILE A 28 10.20 -2.65 0.15
CA ILE A 28 9.04 -3.13 0.93
C ILE A 28 9.02 -4.65 1.19
N GLY A 29 9.90 -5.40 0.54
CA GLY A 29 9.94 -6.86 0.57
C GLY A 29 9.00 -7.52 -0.44
N PHE A 30 9.35 -8.76 -0.84
CA PHE A 30 8.62 -9.50 -1.86
C PHE A 30 7.21 -9.94 -1.42
N GLU A 31 7.04 -10.35 -0.17
CA GLU A 31 5.73 -10.76 0.35
C GLU A 31 4.73 -9.60 0.39
N THR A 32 5.16 -8.44 0.89
CA THR A 32 4.36 -7.21 0.89
C THR A 32 3.98 -6.81 -0.54
N TYR A 33 4.94 -6.87 -1.47
CA TYR A 33 4.70 -6.59 -2.88
C TYR A 33 3.61 -7.49 -3.47
N ARG A 34 3.71 -8.82 -3.28
CA ARG A 34 2.68 -9.77 -3.75
C ARG A 34 1.32 -9.49 -3.13
N HIS A 35 1.27 -9.18 -1.84
CA HIS A 35 0.03 -8.87 -1.15
C HIS A 35 -0.65 -7.61 -1.73
N LEU A 36 0.12 -6.58 -2.04
CA LEU A 36 -0.40 -5.33 -2.63
C LEU A 36 -0.91 -5.51 -4.07
N ILE A 37 -0.31 -6.42 -4.84
CA ILE A 37 -0.86 -6.83 -6.14
C ILE A 37 -2.19 -7.58 -5.96
N ALA A 38 -2.24 -8.54 -5.03
CA ALA A 38 -3.44 -9.33 -4.76
C ALA A 38 -4.63 -8.45 -4.33
N LEU A 39 -4.37 -7.43 -3.52
CA LEU A 39 -5.35 -6.41 -3.12
C LEU A 39 -5.70 -5.41 -4.22
N ARG A 40 -5.10 -5.51 -5.41
CA ARG A 40 -5.22 -4.55 -6.52
C ARG A 40 -4.84 -3.12 -6.12
N PHE A 41 -4.01 -2.95 -5.09
CA PHE A 41 -3.52 -1.64 -4.65
C PHE A 41 -2.54 -1.06 -5.68
N ILE A 42 -1.66 -1.91 -6.19
CA ILE A 42 -0.77 -1.64 -7.31
C ILE A 42 -1.09 -2.59 -8.47
N LYS A 43 -0.66 -2.21 -9.69
CA LYS A 43 -0.69 -3.09 -10.85
C LYS A 43 0.66 -3.09 -11.57
N GLU A 44 1.03 -4.26 -12.07
CA GLU A 44 2.20 -4.44 -12.92
C GLU A 44 1.89 -4.06 -14.37
N TYR A 45 2.89 -3.57 -15.07
CA TYR A 45 2.88 -3.40 -16.52
C TYR A 45 4.31 -3.50 -17.06
N GLN A 46 4.45 -3.84 -18.33
CA GLN A 46 5.71 -3.75 -19.06
C GLN A 46 5.59 -2.67 -20.11
N GLY A 47 6.66 -1.90 -20.31
CA GLY A 47 6.75 -0.95 -21.41
C GLY A 47 6.94 -1.72 -22.72
N ALA A 48 6.44 -1.19 -23.84
CA ALA A 48 6.66 -1.79 -25.15
C ALA A 48 8.16 -1.93 -25.49
N ASP A 49 8.97 -0.99 -25.01
CA ASP A 49 10.40 -0.88 -25.32
C ASP A 49 11.33 -1.24 -24.15
N ASN A 50 10.79 -1.69 -23.01
CA ASN A 50 11.61 -2.00 -21.83
C ASN A 50 11.19 -3.36 -21.23
N PRO A 51 12.09 -4.35 -21.17
CA PRO A 51 11.80 -5.65 -20.56
C PRO A 51 11.55 -5.55 -19.05
N GLU A 52 11.96 -4.45 -18.40
CA GLU A 52 11.75 -4.25 -16.97
C GLU A 52 10.27 -4.22 -16.59
N LYS A 53 9.93 -4.98 -15.55
CA LYS A 53 8.61 -4.91 -14.92
C LYS A 53 8.48 -3.60 -14.15
N LEU A 54 7.46 -2.84 -14.50
CA LEU A 54 7.08 -1.60 -13.83
C LEU A 54 5.81 -1.83 -13.01
N TRP A 55 5.60 -0.99 -12.01
CA TRP A 55 4.37 -0.95 -11.22
C TRP A 55 3.80 0.46 -11.20
N LYS A 56 2.48 0.56 -11.00
CA LYS A 56 1.81 1.82 -10.67
C LYS A 56 0.65 1.61 -9.72
N ILE A 57 0.40 2.59 -8.87
CA ILE A 57 -0.76 2.60 -7.98
C ILE A 57 -2.06 2.62 -8.80
N THR A 58 -3.05 1.83 -8.40
CA THR A 58 -4.35 1.80 -9.06
C THR A 58 -5.24 2.96 -8.59
N LYS A 59 -6.37 3.18 -9.27
CA LYS A 59 -7.39 4.13 -8.76
C LYS A 59 -7.91 3.72 -7.38
N ALA A 60 -8.10 2.41 -7.17
CA ALA A 60 -8.51 1.85 -5.88
C ALA A 60 -7.43 2.06 -4.80
N GLY A 61 -6.15 1.87 -5.14
CA GLY A 61 -5.05 2.13 -4.20
C GLY A 61 -4.91 3.60 -3.83
N LYS A 62 -5.18 4.52 -4.77
CA LYS A 62 -5.25 5.96 -4.47
C LYS A 62 -6.38 6.29 -3.48
N ALA A 63 -7.56 5.71 -3.67
CA ALA A 63 -8.69 5.89 -2.76
C ALA A 63 -8.43 5.25 -1.37
N GLN A 64 -7.74 4.10 -1.33
CA GLN A 64 -7.33 3.49 -0.06
C GLN A 64 -6.31 4.33 0.72
N LYS A 65 -5.58 5.27 0.09
CA LYS A 65 -4.76 6.26 0.82
C LYS A 65 -5.60 7.13 1.76
N GLU A 66 -6.89 7.35 1.44
CA GLU A 66 -7.84 8.04 2.31
C GLU A 66 -8.35 7.15 3.47
N PHE A 67 -8.33 5.82 3.29
CA PHE A 67 -8.70 4.86 4.34
C PHE A 67 -7.59 4.61 5.37
N TYR A 68 -6.31 4.68 4.97
CA TYR A 68 -5.16 4.53 5.86
C TYR A 68 -4.65 5.86 6.42
N ARG A 69 -5.56 6.79 6.75
CA ARG A 69 -5.23 7.89 7.65
C ARG A 69 -5.24 7.38 9.08
N GLU A 70 -4.47 8.02 9.97
CA GLU A 70 -4.69 7.77 11.39
C GLU A 70 -6.16 8.04 11.71
N PRO A 71 -6.85 7.10 12.40
CA PRO A 71 -8.21 7.35 12.84
C PRO A 71 -8.20 8.60 13.72
N THR A 72 -9.18 9.47 13.49
CA THR A 72 -9.37 10.67 14.30
C THR A 72 -9.58 10.29 15.77
N ALA A 73 -9.43 11.24 16.67
CA ALA A 73 -9.75 11.01 18.09
C ALA A 73 -11.18 10.44 18.27
N ALA A 74 -12.14 10.95 17.48
CA ALA A 74 -13.52 10.47 17.47
C ALA A 74 -13.64 9.02 16.98
N GLU A 75 -12.99 8.65 15.88
CA GLU A 75 -13.03 7.26 15.37
C GLU A 75 -12.29 6.28 16.29
N LYS A 76 -11.24 6.73 17.00
CA LYS A 76 -10.56 5.95 18.04
C LYS A 76 -11.45 5.72 19.27
N GLU A 77 -12.31 6.67 19.60
CA GLU A 77 -13.27 6.57 20.69
C GLU A 77 -14.43 5.64 20.31
N ASP A 78 -15.03 5.83 19.13
CA ASP A 78 -16.07 4.95 18.58
C ASP A 78 -15.57 3.50 18.44
N GLY A 79 -14.34 3.30 17.95
CA GLY A 79 -13.75 1.96 17.86
C GLY A 79 -13.57 1.28 19.22
N ARG A 80 -13.21 2.04 20.27
CA ARG A 80 -13.15 1.48 21.64
C ARG A 80 -14.52 1.15 22.18
N PHE A 81 -15.51 1.99 21.90
CA PHE A 81 -16.89 1.76 22.30
C PHE A 81 -17.46 0.50 21.64
N LEU A 82 -17.29 0.35 20.33
CA LEU A 82 -17.73 -0.82 19.57
C LEU A 82 -17.00 -2.11 20.01
N ALA A 83 -15.68 -2.05 20.22
CA ALA A 83 -14.92 -3.18 20.76
C ALA A 83 -15.40 -3.58 22.17
N GLY A 84 -15.79 -2.62 23.01
CA GLY A 84 -16.40 -2.87 24.32
C GLY A 84 -17.77 -3.55 24.25
N LEU A 85 -18.46 -3.43 23.11
CA LEU A 85 -19.72 -4.12 22.80
C LEU A 85 -19.49 -5.49 22.12
N GLY A 86 -18.24 -5.87 21.86
CA GLY A 86 -17.91 -7.12 21.17
C GLY A 86 -18.21 -7.11 19.67
N ILE A 87 -18.32 -5.91 19.08
CA ILE A 87 -18.50 -5.66 17.64
C ILE A 87 -17.15 -5.38 16.99
#